data_AF-A0A936LT99-F1
#
_entry.id   AF-A0A936LT99-F1
#
_cell.length_a   1.000
_cell.length_b   1.000
_cell.length_c   1.000
_cell.angle_alpha   90.00
_cell.angle_beta   90.00
_cell.angle_gamma   90.00
#
_symmetry.space_group_name_H-M   'P 1'
#
loop_
_entity.id
_entity.type
_entity.pdbx_description
1 polymer ?
#
loop_
_entity_poly.entity_id
_entity_poly.type
_entity_poly.pdbx_seq_one_letter_code
_entity_poly.pdbx_strand_id
1 'polypeptide(L)'
;MQRAAHSLLCLVSLGLAAHADELRWGFTCDFDACGCGLGYLGVVPTATDGYDPDEDGYIFFYEGLGYLGVYHHENLDGWTGPSAYYNYDRRAPLDPHERKTWSPLHFWAGPQHTAPLMSVGFAPAMLYPPPSNREYTLRLLHVPDGITGAPAVGTLWYLPAKSSFILIVPSYWTGGDGRTGYRLEFSASAVTLRGDADCSGTVDFNDIDAFVEALAGREAWEVYNGGAPDCGYLLGCDTNMDGVVSFDDIDAFVACLSGQCPEAAP
;
A
#
# COMPACT_ATOMS: atom_id res chain seq x y z
N MET A 1 55.65 10.38 -27.70
CA MET A 1 54.39 11.16 -27.55
C MET A 1 53.23 10.17 -27.60
N GLN A 2 52.85 9.61 -26.44
CA GLN A 2 51.61 9.94 -25.68
C GLN A 2 50.37 9.39 -26.39
N ARG A 3 49.90 8.18 -26.01
CA ARG A 3 48.97 7.85 -24.89
C ARG A 3 47.59 8.48 -25.04
N ALA A 4 46.58 7.60 -25.18
CA ALA A 4 45.25 7.61 -24.51
C ALA A 4 44.13 7.26 -25.49
N ALA A 5 43.80 5.97 -25.60
CA ALA A 5 42.58 5.49 -26.25
C ALA A 5 42.08 4.23 -25.54
N HIS A 6 41.88 4.30 -24.23
CA HIS A 6 41.22 3.28 -23.40
C HIS A 6 40.72 4.00 -22.15
N SER A 7 39.48 4.50 -22.19
CA SER A 7 38.62 4.84 -21.03
C SER A 7 37.47 5.72 -21.50
N LEU A 8 36.51 5.15 -22.22
CA LEU A 8 35.19 5.80 -22.37
C LEU A 8 34.07 4.76 -22.56
N LEU A 9 34.18 3.62 -21.87
CA LEU A 9 33.17 2.58 -21.88
C LEU A 9 33.08 1.91 -20.50
N CYS A 10 32.89 2.72 -19.45
CA CYS A 10 32.67 2.17 -18.08
C CYS A 10 31.90 3.10 -17.14
N LEU A 11 31.12 4.06 -17.65
CA LEU A 11 30.43 5.07 -16.82
C LEU A 11 28.98 5.32 -17.24
N VAL A 12 28.29 4.30 -17.74
CA VAL A 12 26.83 4.34 -17.98
C VAL A 12 26.07 3.34 -17.07
N SER A 13 26.78 2.62 -16.19
CA SER A 13 26.21 1.48 -15.43
C SER A 13 25.81 1.76 -13.98
N LEU A 14 25.76 3.02 -13.51
CA LEU A 14 25.51 3.31 -12.08
C LEU A 14 24.42 4.36 -11.81
N GLY A 15 23.43 4.47 -12.70
CA GLY A 15 22.29 5.38 -12.54
C GLY A 15 20.91 4.73 -12.68
N LEU A 16 20.80 3.40 -12.72
CA LEU A 16 19.52 2.69 -12.62
C LEU A 16 19.09 2.66 -11.14
N ALA A 17 18.84 3.83 -10.56
CA ALA A 17 17.91 3.88 -9.45
C ALA A 17 16.57 3.39 -10.02
N ALA A 18 16.04 2.31 -9.45
CA ALA A 18 14.76 1.74 -9.82
C ALA A 18 13.69 2.82 -9.72
N HIS A 19 13.35 3.44 -10.85
CA HIS A 19 12.08 4.15 -10.94
C HIS A 19 11.01 3.09 -10.72
N ALA A 20 10.17 3.32 -9.71
CA ALA A 20 8.93 2.58 -9.57
C ALA A 20 8.20 2.69 -10.91
N ASP A 21 7.95 1.57 -11.55
CA ASP A 21 7.14 1.54 -12.77
C ASP A 21 5.68 1.69 -12.31
N GLU A 22 4.97 2.69 -12.82
CA GLU A 22 3.54 2.89 -12.53
C GLU A 22 2.72 1.63 -12.81
N LEU A 23 3.21 0.78 -13.72
CA LEU A 23 2.58 -0.45 -14.14
C LEU A 23 3.09 -1.68 -13.38
N ARG A 24 4.18 -1.56 -12.60
CA ARG A 24 4.78 -2.67 -11.86
C ARG A 24 5.42 -2.21 -10.56
N TRP A 25 4.78 -2.57 -9.45
CA TRP A 25 5.31 -2.30 -8.11
C TRP A 25 4.67 -3.20 -7.05
N GLY A 26 5.18 -3.18 -5.82
CA GLY A 26 4.53 -3.87 -4.70
C GLY A 26 5.22 -3.72 -3.37
N PHE A 27 4.61 -4.32 -2.36
CA PHE A 27 5.18 -4.57 -1.04
C PHE A 27 5.48 -6.06 -0.91
N THR A 28 6.71 -6.37 -0.49
CA THR A 28 6.97 -7.67 0.13
C THR A 28 6.41 -7.64 1.53
N CYS A 29 5.65 -8.65 1.89
CA CYS A 29 5.07 -8.79 3.21
C CYS A 29 5.57 -10.06 3.87
N ASP A 30 5.81 -10.02 5.17
CA ASP A 30 6.53 -11.08 5.87
C ASP A 30 6.08 -11.23 7.31
N PHE A 31 6.20 -12.46 7.82
CA PHE A 31 5.94 -12.78 9.22
C PHE A 31 7.24 -12.67 10.03
N ASP A 32 7.20 -11.94 11.14
CA ASP A 32 8.29 -11.79 12.11
C ASP A 32 9.65 -11.30 11.58
N ALA A 33 9.69 -10.53 10.47
CA ALA A 33 10.95 -10.03 9.91
C ALA A 33 11.95 -11.15 9.54
N CYS A 34 11.53 -12.42 9.57
CA CYS A 34 12.41 -13.57 9.44
C CYS A 34 12.45 -14.11 7.99
N GLY A 35 11.60 -13.58 7.10
CA GLY A 35 11.47 -14.04 5.73
C GLY A 35 10.75 -15.39 5.58
N CYS A 36 10.20 -15.95 6.65
CA CYS A 36 9.28 -17.08 6.56
C CYS A 36 7.89 -16.55 6.25
N GLY A 37 7.24 -17.05 5.18
CA GLY A 37 5.93 -16.55 4.75
C GLY A 37 6.00 -15.26 3.91
N LEU A 38 7.05 -15.11 3.10
CA LEU A 38 7.15 -14.01 2.13
C LEU A 38 5.94 -14.02 1.19
N GLY A 39 5.18 -12.93 1.23
CA GLY A 39 4.17 -12.59 0.25
C GLY A 39 4.54 -11.36 -0.55
N TYR A 40 3.73 -11.08 -1.56
CA TYR A 40 3.82 -9.94 -2.43
C TYR A 40 2.42 -9.42 -2.72
N LEU A 41 2.15 -8.17 -2.33
CA LEU A 41 0.94 -7.44 -2.69
C LEU A 41 1.34 -6.27 -3.57
N GLY A 42 0.72 -6.13 -4.74
CA GLY A 42 1.06 -5.05 -5.65
C GLY A 42 0.46 -5.26 -7.03
N VAL A 43 1.03 -4.57 -8.01
CA VAL A 43 0.52 -4.60 -9.38
C VAL A 43 1.59 -5.01 -10.38
N VAL A 44 1.14 -5.65 -11.45
CA VAL A 44 1.96 -5.96 -12.62
C VAL A 44 1.12 -5.83 -13.89
N PRO A 45 1.72 -5.50 -15.05
CA PRO A 45 0.93 -5.25 -16.27
C PRO A 45 0.23 -6.49 -16.84
N THR A 46 0.66 -7.67 -16.41
CA THR A 46 0.17 -8.97 -16.86
C THR A 46 -0.95 -9.54 -15.99
N ALA A 47 -1.19 -8.98 -14.81
CA ALA A 47 -2.23 -9.44 -13.90
C ALA A 47 -3.57 -8.76 -14.21
N THR A 48 -4.64 -9.46 -13.86
CA THR A 48 -6.01 -8.96 -13.77
C THR A 48 -6.35 -8.64 -12.31
N ASP A 49 -7.53 -8.10 -12.04
CA ASP A 49 -8.04 -7.97 -10.67
C ASP A 49 -8.73 -9.25 -10.15
N GLY A 50 -8.81 -10.28 -11.00
CA GLY A 50 -9.30 -11.60 -10.65
C GLY A 50 -8.14 -12.57 -10.38
N TYR A 51 -8.43 -13.87 -10.48
CA TYR A 51 -7.40 -14.90 -10.32
C TYR A 51 -6.55 -15.04 -11.57
N ASP A 52 -5.23 -14.92 -11.40
CA ASP A 52 -4.22 -15.20 -12.40
C ASP A 52 -3.28 -16.32 -11.92
N PRO A 53 -3.29 -17.51 -12.55
CA PRO A 53 -2.50 -18.66 -12.08
C PRO A 53 -0.98 -18.44 -12.17
N ASP A 54 -0.52 -17.49 -12.99
CA ASP A 54 0.89 -17.16 -13.17
C ASP A 54 1.37 -16.02 -12.24
N GLU A 55 0.43 -15.25 -11.68
CA GLU A 55 0.73 -14.07 -10.86
C GLU A 55 0.32 -14.26 -9.39
N ASP A 56 -0.67 -15.14 -9.15
CA ASP A 56 -1.18 -15.48 -7.83
C ASP A 56 -0.60 -16.79 -7.31
N GLY A 57 -0.17 -16.75 -6.06
CA GLY A 57 0.54 -17.84 -5.39
C GLY A 57 -0.14 -18.21 -4.10
N TYR A 58 -0.47 -19.49 -3.96
CA TYR A 58 -1.02 -20.06 -2.73
C TYR A 58 0.01 -20.03 -1.60
N ILE A 59 -0.49 -19.78 -0.39
CA ILE A 59 0.28 -20.15 0.80
C ILE A 59 0.36 -21.67 0.86
N PHE A 60 1.59 -22.18 0.83
CA PHE A 60 1.86 -23.54 1.27
C PHE A 60 2.05 -23.52 2.79
N PHE A 61 1.11 -24.14 3.51
CA PHE A 61 1.20 -24.34 4.96
C PHE A 61 2.30 -25.36 5.28
N TYR A 62 3.54 -24.87 5.39
CA TYR A 62 4.62 -25.58 6.06
C TYR A 62 4.49 -25.36 7.56
N GLU A 63 4.97 -26.26 8.43
CA GLU A 63 5.02 -26.07 9.89
C GLU A 63 5.87 -24.83 10.27
N GLY A 64 5.39 -23.64 9.98
CA GLY A 64 6.13 -22.40 10.08
C GLY A 64 5.80 -21.64 11.36
N LEU A 65 6.46 -20.50 11.51
CA LEU A 65 6.23 -19.56 12.60
C LEU A 65 4.92 -18.78 12.40
N GLY A 66 4.46 -18.59 11.17
CA GLY A 66 3.18 -17.95 10.91
C GLY A 66 2.95 -17.69 9.45
N TYR A 67 1.81 -17.06 9.18
CA TYR A 67 1.29 -16.92 7.84
C TYR A 67 0.60 -15.58 7.65
N LEU A 68 0.64 -15.14 6.39
CA LEU A 68 -0.02 -13.94 5.91
C LEU A 68 -0.52 -14.22 4.49
N GLY A 69 -1.78 -13.89 4.20
CA GLY A 69 -2.26 -13.85 2.82
C GLY A 69 -3.72 -13.47 2.69
N VAL A 70 -4.09 -13.09 1.48
CA VAL A 70 -5.45 -12.70 1.13
C VAL A 70 -6.27 -13.97 0.98
N TYR A 71 -7.40 -14.03 1.67
CA TYR A 71 -8.31 -15.17 1.53
C TYR A 71 -9.34 -14.87 0.45
N HIS A 72 -9.33 -15.68 -0.60
CA HIS A 72 -10.32 -15.61 -1.66
C HIS A 72 -11.30 -16.77 -1.59
N HIS A 73 -12.55 -16.50 -1.94
CA HIS A 73 -13.58 -17.51 -2.13
C HIS A 73 -13.79 -17.73 -3.62
N GLU A 74 -13.81 -19.00 -4.03
CA GLU A 74 -14.08 -19.39 -5.40
C GLU A 74 -15.46 -18.88 -5.84
N ASN A 75 -15.50 -18.21 -6.99
CA ASN A 75 -16.67 -17.59 -7.60
C ASN A 75 -17.30 -16.45 -6.78
N LEU A 76 -16.55 -15.83 -5.86
CA LEU A 76 -16.96 -14.61 -5.16
C LEU A 76 -16.17 -13.41 -5.71
N ASP A 77 -16.84 -12.27 -5.87
CA ASP A 77 -16.24 -10.99 -6.27
C ASP A 77 -15.36 -11.06 -7.55
N GLY A 78 -15.72 -11.95 -8.48
CA GLY A 78 -14.98 -12.15 -9.73
C GLY A 78 -13.76 -13.06 -9.63
N TRP A 79 -13.46 -13.62 -8.46
CA TRP A 79 -12.37 -14.57 -8.27
C TRP A 79 -12.72 -15.95 -8.86
N THR A 80 -12.04 -16.33 -9.94
CA THR A 80 -12.24 -17.62 -10.63
C THR A 80 -11.32 -18.73 -10.11
N GLY A 81 -10.41 -18.40 -9.18
CA GLY A 81 -9.48 -19.34 -8.58
C GLY A 81 -10.08 -20.14 -7.41
N PRO A 82 -9.44 -21.23 -7.00
CA PRO A 82 -9.77 -21.99 -5.80
C PRO A 82 -9.91 -21.14 -4.53
N SER A 83 -10.80 -21.59 -3.63
CA SER A 83 -10.92 -20.96 -2.30
C SER A 83 -9.69 -21.25 -1.45
N ALA A 84 -8.81 -20.27 -1.27
CA ALA A 84 -7.54 -20.46 -0.56
C ALA A 84 -6.95 -19.14 -0.05
N TYR A 85 -5.82 -19.24 0.65
CA TYR A 85 -4.98 -18.09 0.97
C TYR A 85 -3.92 -17.90 -0.10
N TYR A 86 -3.74 -16.66 -0.50
CA TYR A 86 -2.76 -16.23 -1.49
C TYR A 86 -1.77 -15.28 -0.84
N ASN A 87 -0.49 -15.65 -0.78
CA ASN A 87 0.58 -14.76 -0.35
C ASN A 87 1.15 -13.96 -1.52
N TYR A 88 0.98 -14.41 -2.76
CA TYR A 88 1.16 -13.57 -3.93
C TYR A 88 -0.24 -13.27 -4.46
N ASP A 89 -0.65 -12.00 -4.38
CA ASP A 89 -1.91 -11.49 -4.92
C ASP A 89 -1.56 -10.22 -5.69
N ARG A 90 -1.42 -10.37 -7.00
CA ARG A 90 -1.01 -9.29 -7.89
C ARG A 90 -2.20 -8.85 -8.69
N ARG A 91 -2.32 -7.53 -8.86
CA ARG A 91 -3.44 -6.93 -9.56
C ARG A 91 -3.03 -6.22 -10.83
N ALA A 92 -4.01 -5.91 -11.66
CA ALA A 92 -3.80 -5.02 -12.80
C ALA A 92 -3.19 -3.68 -12.34
N PRO A 93 -2.50 -2.93 -13.21
CA PRO A 93 -2.08 -1.57 -12.91
C PRO A 93 -3.27 -0.71 -12.46
N LEU A 94 -3.01 0.23 -11.55
CA LEU A 94 -4.02 1.17 -11.10
C LEU A 94 -4.25 2.25 -12.15
N ASP A 95 -5.50 2.44 -12.56
CA ASP A 95 -5.92 3.60 -13.31
C ASP A 95 -5.85 4.88 -12.45
N PRO A 96 -5.79 6.09 -13.05
CA PRO A 96 -5.89 7.34 -12.30
C PRO A 96 -7.15 7.36 -11.42
N HIS A 97 -7.02 7.85 -10.18
CA HIS A 97 -8.10 7.90 -9.17
C HIS A 97 -8.66 6.53 -8.75
N GLU A 98 -8.07 5.42 -9.19
CA GLU A 98 -8.49 4.10 -8.76
C GLU A 98 -7.90 3.75 -7.38
N ARG A 99 -8.70 3.05 -6.57
CA ARG A 99 -8.25 2.37 -5.36
C ARG A 99 -8.37 0.85 -5.54
N LYS A 100 -7.29 0.13 -5.20
CA LYS A 100 -7.30 -1.34 -5.12
C LYS A 100 -7.12 -1.80 -3.68
N THR A 101 -7.88 -2.82 -3.29
CA THR A 101 -7.96 -3.31 -1.91
C THR A 101 -7.73 -4.82 -1.80
N TRP A 102 -6.68 -5.22 -1.10
CA TRP A 102 -6.39 -6.60 -0.72
C TRP A 102 -7.05 -6.90 0.63
N SER A 103 -8.22 -7.54 0.57
CA SER A 103 -9.06 -7.76 1.75
C SER A 103 -9.93 -9.02 1.56
N PRO A 104 -10.15 -9.83 2.63
CA PRO A 104 -9.47 -9.76 3.91
C PRO A 104 -8.07 -10.41 3.85
N LEU A 105 -7.06 -9.63 4.20
CA LEU A 105 -5.70 -10.11 4.44
C LEU A 105 -5.63 -10.73 5.84
N HIS A 106 -5.43 -12.04 5.92
CA HIS A 106 -5.37 -12.75 7.19
C HIS A 106 -3.94 -12.88 7.68
N PHE A 107 -3.73 -12.74 8.98
CA PHE A 107 -2.44 -12.82 9.64
C PHE A 107 -2.54 -13.60 10.97
N TRP A 108 -1.72 -14.64 11.14
CA TRP A 108 -1.75 -15.50 12.33
C TRP A 108 -0.44 -16.26 12.58
N ALA A 109 -0.26 -16.68 13.84
CA ALA A 109 0.86 -17.51 14.25
C ALA A 109 0.66 -18.97 13.82
N GLY A 110 1.75 -19.60 13.40
CA GLY A 110 1.84 -21.01 13.10
C GLY A 110 2.11 -21.85 14.35
N PRO A 111 2.04 -23.19 14.24
CA PRO A 111 2.16 -24.09 15.39
C PRO A 111 3.53 -24.04 16.07
N GLN A 112 4.58 -23.57 15.38
CA GLN A 112 5.93 -23.49 15.94
C GLN A 112 6.23 -22.14 16.61
N HIS A 113 5.34 -21.15 16.51
CA HIS A 113 5.58 -19.84 17.09
C HIS A 113 5.21 -19.80 18.58
N THR A 114 6.19 -19.39 19.38
CA THR A 114 6.12 -19.46 20.86
C THR A 114 6.30 -18.12 21.53
N ALA A 115 6.67 -17.07 20.80
CA ALA A 115 6.77 -15.73 21.37
C ALA A 115 5.36 -15.21 21.75
N PRO A 116 5.26 -14.31 22.75
CA PRO A 116 3.97 -13.74 23.16
C PRO A 116 3.45 -12.67 22.18
N LEU A 117 4.35 -12.11 21.37
CA LEU A 117 4.05 -11.15 20.32
C LEU A 117 4.45 -11.76 18.99
N MET A 118 3.70 -11.44 17.95
CA MET A 118 4.03 -11.71 16.55
C MET A 118 3.96 -10.41 15.76
N SER A 119 4.55 -10.39 14.58
CA SER A 119 4.58 -9.20 13.74
C SER A 119 4.41 -9.52 12.27
N VAL A 120 3.85 -8.54 11.56
CA VAL A 120 3.79 -8.53 10.11
C VAL A 120 4.53 -7.31 9.59
N GLY A 121 5.50 -7.55 8.71
CA GLY A 121 6.22 -6.53 7.97
C GLY A 121 5.57 -6.25 6.63
N PHE A 122 5.60 -4.97 6.23
CA PHE A 122 5.33 -4.51 4.87
C PHE A 122 6.53 -3.67 4.44
N ALA A 123 7.30 -4.18 3.50
CA ALA A 123 8.48 -3.51 2.97
C ALA A 123 8.31 -3.25 1.46
N PRO A 124 8.68 -2.06 0.96
CA PRO A 124 8.80 -1.80 -0.46
C PRO A 124 9.59 -2.90 -1.18
N ALA A 125 9.04 -3.47 -2.25
CA ALA A 125 9.73 -4.51 -2.99
C ALA A 125 11.05 -3.96 -3.58
N MET A 126 12.16 -4.66 -3.36
CA MET A 126 13.49 -4.15 -3.74
C MET A 126 13.65 -3.85 -5.24
N LEU A 127 13.07 -4.70 -6.09
CA LEU A 127 13.19 -4.57 -7.55
C LEU A 127 12.15 -3.62 -8.15
N TYR A 128 10.97 -3.57 -7.54
CA TYR A 128 9.81 -2.82 -8.04
C TYR A 128 9.16 -2.08 -6.87
N PRO A 129 9.83 -1.06 -6.30
CA PRO A 129 9.30 -0.36 -5.14
C PRO A 129 8.00 0.36 -5.52
N PRO A 130 7.09 0.57 -4.55
CA PRO A 130 5.89 1.37 -4.76
C PRO A 130 6.24 2.81 -5.21
N PRO A 131 5.49 3.37 -6.18
CA PRO A 131 5.55 4.78 -6.51
C PRO A 131 5.25 5.66 -5.27
N SER A 132 5.98 6.77 -5.12
CA SER A 132 5.81 7.66 -3.96
C SER A 132 4.63 8.62 -4.10
N ASN A 133 4.06 8.73 -5.29
CA ASN A 133 2.89 9.52 -5.63
C ASN A 133 1.57 8.76 -5.38
N ARG A 134 1.60 7.69 -4.58
CA ARG A 134 0.45 6.85 -4.25
C ARG A 134 0.28 6.77 -2.75
N GLU A 135 -0.95 6.55 -2.30
CA GLU A 135 -1.24 6.34 -0.89
C GLU A 135 -1.41 4.85 -0.63
N TYR A 136 -0.75 4.38 0.42
CA TYR A 136 -0.80 2.99 0.85
C TYR A 136 -1.31 2.94 2.27
N THR A 137 -2.36 2.17 2.50
CA THR A 137 -2.95 2.07 3.84
C THR A 137 -3.08 0.62 4.28
N LEU A 138 -2.98 0.41 5.58
CA LEU A 138 -3.33 -0.83 6.25
C LEU A 138 -4.41 -0.53 7.29
N ARG A 139 -5.54 -1.21 7.23
CA ARG A 139 -6.63 -1.06 8.20
C ARG A 139 -6.86 -2.36 8.96
N LEU A 140 -6.96 -2.31 10.28
CA LEU A 140 -7.32 -3.46 11.10
C LEU A 140 -8.83 -3.70 11.07
N LEU A 141 -9.27 -4.79 10.46
CA LEU A 141 -10.68 -5.15 10.32
C LEU A 141 -11.17 -6.05 11.46
N HIS A 142 -10.30 -6.87 12.05
CA HIS A 142 -10.68 -7.82 13.08
C HIS A 142 -9.52 -8.19 13.99
N VAL A 143 -9.82 -8.30 15.29
CA VAL A 143 -8.96 -8.88 16.33
C VAL A 143 -9.60 -10.20 16.77
N PRO A 144 -8.84 -11.30 16.87
CA PRO A 144 -9.36 -12.60 17.33
C PRO A 144 -9.97 -12.55 18.73
N ASP A 145 -10.95 -13.41 18.97
CA ASP A 145 -11.62 -13.51 20.27
C ASP A 145 -10.63 -13.83 21.40
N GLY A 146 -10.80 -13.16 22.54
CA GLY A 146 -9.99 -13.36 23.74
C GLY A 146 -8.61 -12.68 23.71
N ILE A 147 -8.22 -12.05 22.61
CA ILE A 147 -7.00 -11.26 22.55
C ILE A 147 -7.19 -9.93 23.29
N THR A 148 -6.19 -9.57 24.10
CA THR A 148 -6.10 -8.29 24.78
C THR A 148 -4.79 -7.59 24.41
N GLY A 149 -4.81 -6.25 24.33
CA GLY A 149 -3.62 -5.45 24.00
C GLY A 149 -3.33 -5.30 22.50
N ALA A 150 -4.20 -5.80 21.62
CA ALA A 150 -4.15 -5.45 20.19
C ALA A 150 -4.63 -4.00 19.95
N PRO A 151 -4.22 -3.35 18.84
CA PRO A 151 -4.84 -2.10 18.40
C PRO A 151 -6.35 -2.24 18.23
N ALA A 152 -7.08 -1.12 18.34
CA ALA A 152 -8.52 -1.12 18.16
C ALA A 152 -8.89 -1.51 16.71
N VAL A 153 -9.96 -2.27 16.53
CA VAL A 153 -10.54 -2.49 15.20
C VAL A 153 -10.90 -1.12 14.59
N GLY A 154 -10.58 -0.94 13.31
CA GLY A 154 -10.68 0.32 12.59
C GLY A 154 -9.39 1.15 12.58
N THR A 155 -8.37 0.78 13.37
CA THR A 155 -7.06 1.47 13.32
C THR A 155 -6.51 1.44 11.90
N LEU A 156 -6.09 2.61 11.41
CA LEU A 156 -5.58 2.86 10.07
C LEU A 156 -4.11 3.30 10.16
N TRP A 157 -3.25 2.67 9.36
CA TRP A 157 -1.84 3.02 9.22
C TRP A 157 -1.54 3.41 7.78
N TYR A 158 -0.68 4.41 7.61
CA TYR A 158 -0.13 4.81 6.31
C TYR A 158 1.22 4.16 6.13
N LEU A 159 1.38 3.45 5.02
CA LEU A 159 2.58 2.70 4.70
C LEU A 159 3.50 3.58 3.85
N PRO A 160 4.75 3.80 4.28
CA PRO A 160 5.68 4.57 3.50
C PRO A 160 6.11 3.81 2.24
N ALA A 161 6.10 4.48 1.09
CA ALA A 161 6.52 3.88 -0.18
C ALA A 161 8.03 3.54 -0.24
N LYS A 162 8.82 4.05 0.71
CA LYS A 162 10.29 4.00 0.71
C LYS A 162 10.92 3.39 1.97
N SER A 163 10.13 3.00 2.96
CA SER A 163 10.64 2.35 4.17
C SER A 163 9.70 1.23 4.62
N SER A 164 10.19 0.36 5.51
CA SER A 164 9.38 -0.74 6.03
C SER A 164 8.44 -0.27 7.14
N PHE A 165 7.24 -0.82 7.15
CA PHE A 165 6.29 -0.73 8.24
C PHE A 165 6.19 -2.08 8.94
N ILE A 166 6.11 -2.10 10.28
CA ILE A 166 5.96 -3.33 11.06
C ILE A 166 4.80 -3.14 12.04
N LEU A 167 3.80 -4.01 11.93
CA LEU A 167 2.72 -4.14 12.90
C LEU A 167 3.04 -5.26 13.87
N ILE A 168 3.08 -4.95 15.17
CA ILE A 168 3.30 -5.92 16.25
C ILE A 168 2.00 -6.10 17.02
N VAL A 169 1.58 -7.34 17.22
CA VAL A 169 0.34 -7.71 17.93
C VAL A 169 0.54 -8.94 18.83
N PRO A 170 -0.34 -9.19 19.80
CA PRO A 170 -0.33 -10.44 20.56
C PRO A 170 -0.45 -11.66 19.64
N SER A 171 0.33 -12.69 19.90
CA SER A 171 0.31 -13.91 19.09
C SER A 171 -1.01 -14.64 19.18
N TYR A 172 -1.49 -15.16 18.06
CA TYR A 172 -2.72 -15.94 18.00
C TYR A 172 -2.59 -17.08 17.00
N TRP A 173 -2.83 -18.30 17.46
CA TRP A 173 -2.85 -19.51 16.63
C TRP A 173 -4.29 -19.94 16.40
N THR A 174 -4.67 -20.15 15.14
CA THR A 174 -6.06 -20.48 14.77
C THR A 174 -6.39 -21.97 14.85
N GLY A 175 -5.42 -22.83 15.20
CA GLY A 175 -5.57 -24.27 15.02
C GLY A 175 -5.30 -24.76 13.60
N GLY A 176 -4.94 -23.85 12.67
CA GLY A 176 -4.34 -24.19 11.37
C GLY A 176 -5.02 -23.59 10.14
N ASP A 177 -6.27 -23.15 10.22
CA ASP A 177 -7.05 -22.69 9.05
C ASP A 177 -6.94 -21.19 8.72
N GLY A 178 -6.26 -20.40 9.56
CA GLY A 178 -6.12 -18.94 9.45
C GLY A 178 -7.39 -18.09 9.62
N ARG A 179 -8.60 -18.66 9.54
CA ARG A 179 -9.84 -17.89 9.32
C ARG A 179 -10.29 -17.06 10.52
N THR A 180 -9.87 -17.47 11.71
CA THR A 180 -10.12 -16.77 12.98
C THR A 180 -8.96 -15.87 13.39
N GLY A 181 -7.93 -15.73 12.54
CA GLY A 181 -6.80 -14.85 12.76
C GLY A 181 -7.15 -13.36 12.67
N TYR A 182 -6.14 -12.50 12.78
CA TYR A 182 -6.32 -11.08 12.52
C TYR A 182 -6.73 -10.87 11.07
N ARG A 183 -7.62 -9.91 10.81
CA ARG A 183 -7.96 -9.49 9.45
C ARG A 183 -7.55 -8.05 9.23
N LEU A 184 -6.87 -7.82 8.14
CA LEU A 184 -6.39 -6.54 7.68
C LEU A 184 -6.99 -6.25 6.30
N GLU A 185 -7.04 -4.98 5.94
CA GLU A 185 -7.22 -4.51 4.57
C GLU A 185 -5.99 -3.71 4.19
N PHE A 186 -5.28 -4.17 3.17
CA PHE A 186 -4.25 -3.36 2.52
C PHE A 186 -4.89 -2.65 1.32
N SER A 187 -4.67 -1.35 1.17
CA SER A 187 -5.14 -0.60 0.01
C SER A 187 -4.01 0.20 -0.62
N ALA A 188 -4.10 0.36 -1.94
CA ALA A 188 -3.33 1.31 -2.69
C ALA A 188 -4.27 2.20 -3.49
N SER A 189 -4.06 3.51 -3.41
CA SER A 189 -4.79 4.51 -4.17
C SER A 189 -3.86 5.19 -5.17
N ALA A 190 -4.35 5.35 -6.39
CA ALA A 190 -3.64 6.06 -7.44
C ALA A 190 -3.52 7.55 -7.14
N VAL A 191 -2.59 8.16 -7.87
CA VAL A 191 -2.32 9.60 -7.86
C VAL A 191 -3.65 10.34 -8.00
N THR A 192 -3.98 11.10 -6.98
CA THR A 192 -4.89 12.25 -7.08
C THR A 192 -4.10 13.37 -7.74
N LEU A 193 -4.71 14.13 -8.66
CA LEU A 193 -4.01 15.31 -9.17
C LEU A 193 -3.67 16.20 -7.96
N ARG A 194 -2.47 16.75 -7.94
CA ARG A 194 -2.12 17.65 -6.84
C ARG A 194 -3.09 18.83 -6.87
N GLY A 195 -3.74 19.10 -5.75
CA GLY A 195 -4.80 20.11 -5.65
C GLY A 195 -6.20 19.61 -6.02
N ASP A 196 -6.39 18.36 -6.43
CA ASP A 196 -7.70 17.71 -6.59
C ASP A 196 -8.14 17.20 -5.21
N ALA A 197 -8.57 18.13 -4.37
CA ALA A 197 -8.93 17.89 -2.98
C ALA A 197 -10.34 17.28 -2.84
N ASP A 198 -11.21 17.43 -3.84
CA ASP A 198 -12.55 16.82 -3.84
C ASP A 198 -12.60 15.43 -4.51
N CYS A 199 -11.45 14.93 -4.95
CA CYS A 199 -11.28 13.63 -5.59
C CYS A 199 -12.08 13.48 -6.90
N SER A 200 -12.46 14.57 -7.57
CA SER A 200 -13.23 14.55 -8.82
C SER A 200 -12.43 14.11 -10.04
N GLY A 201 -11.09 14.13 -9.94
CA GLY A 201 -10.19 13.88 -11.05
C GLY A 201 -9.84 15.11 -11.87
N THR A 202 -10.23 16.29 -11.39
CA THR A 202 -9.90 17.58 -11.99
C THR A 202 -9.49 18.56 -10.91
N VAL A 203 -8.51 19.42 -11.20
CA VAL A 203 -8.14 20.52 -10.30
C VAL A 203 -8.88 21.77 -10.74
N ASP A 204 -9.92 22.16 -10.01
CA ASP A 204 -10.73 23.33 -10.26
C ASP A 204 -11.29 23.98 -8.97
N PHE A 205 -12.18 24.97 -9.11
CA PHE A 205 -12.68 25.72 -7.96
C PHE A 205 -13.50 24.88 -6.96
N ASN A 206 -13.98 23.70 -7.34
CA ASN A 206 -14.71 22.79 -6.46
C ASN A 206 -13.79 22.17 -5.39
N ASP A 207 -12.47 22.14 -5.64
CA ASP A 207 -11.48 21.65 -4.68
C ASP A 207 -11.29 22.56 -3.47
N ILE A 208 -11.68 23.84 -3.56
CA ILE A 208 -11.40 24.83 -2.50
C ILE A 208 -12.05 24.42 -1.18
N ASP A 209 -13.33 24.06 -1.21
CA ASP A 209 -14.08 23.74 0.01
C ASP A 209 -13.51 22.47 0.65
N ALA A 210 -13.21 21.45 -0.16
CA ALA A 210 -12.55 20.23 0.32
C ALA A 210 -11.16 20.54 0.91
N PHE A 211 -10.34 21.35 0.23
CA PHE A 211 -9.01 21.73 0.73
C PHE A 211 -9.10 22.52 2.05
N VAL A 212 -10.10 23.39 2.23
CA VAL A 212 -10.33 24.09 3.50
C VAL A 212 -10.65 23.09 4.62
N GLU A 213 -11.46 22.08 4.36
CA GLU A 213 -11.70 20.99 5.33
C GLU A 213 -10.41 20.18 5.58
N ALA A 214 -9.56 20.01 4.56
CA ALA A 214 -8.25 19.36 4.71
C ALA A 214 -7.32 20.09 5.68
N LEU A 215 -7.36 21.43 5.73
CA LEU A 215 -6.63 22.24 6.71
C LEU A 215 -7.14 22.05 8.15
N ALA A 216 -8.40 21.64 8.32
CA ALA A 216 -8.95 21.25 9.63
C ALA A 216 -8.53 19.83 10.04
N GLY A 217 -7.93 19.08 9.12
CA GLY A 217 -7.38 17.74 9.32
C GLY A 217 -8.07 16.68 8.47
N ARG A 218 -7.39 15.55 8.30
CA ARG A 218 -7.85 14.42 7.47
C ARG A 218 -9.27 13.95 7.78
N GLU A 219 -9.65 13.86 9.06
CA GLU A 219 -10.98 13.40 9.45
C GLU A 219 -12.09 14.33 8.93
N ALA A 220 -11.88 15.65 8.97
CA ALA A 220 -12.85 16.62 8.45
C ALA A 220 -12.98 16.53 6.92
N TRP A 221 -11.84 16.41 6.23
CA TRP A 221 -11.77 16.20 4.79
C TRP A 221 -12.46 14.91 4.33
N GLU A 222 -12.23 13.80 5.03
CA GLU A 222 -12.90 12.52 4.79
C GLU A 222 -14.42 12.69 4.93
N VAL A 223 -14.90 13.32 6.01
CA VAL A 223 -16.34 13.60 6.20
C VAL A 223 -16.91 14.45 5.07
N TYR A 224 -16.20 15.49 4.63
CA TYR A 224 -16.62 16.34 3.52
C TYR A 224 -16.80 15.55 2.23
N ASN A 225 -15.85 14.66 1.92
CA ASN A 225 -15.85 13.81 0.74
C ASN A 225 -16.74 12.55 0.87
N GLY A 226 -17.63 12.51 1.87
CA GLY A 226 -18.60 11.44 2.02
C GLY A 226 -18.07 10.16 2.65
N GLY A 227 -16.93 10.21 3.35
CA GLY A 227 -16.35 9.08 4.09
C GLY A 227 -14.88 8.89 3.80
N ALA A 228 -14.45 7.67 3.46
CA ALA A 228 -13.08 7.42 3.03
C ALA A 228 -13.01 7.45 1.50
N PRO A 229 -12.80 8.62 0.85
CA PRO A 229 -12.75 8.70 -0.60
C PRO A 229 -11.60 7.86 -1.18
N ASP A 230 -11.69 7.55 -2.47
CA ASP A 230 -10.70 6.69 -3.16
C ASP A 230 -9.38 7.41 -3.46
N CYS A 231 -9.35 8.73 -3.32
CA CYS A 231 -8.18 9.58 -3.51
C CYS A 231 -7.43 9.82 -2.19
N GLY A 232 -6.14 10.17 -2.27
CA GLY A 232 -5.29 10.24 -1.09
C GLY A 232 -5.24 11.64 -0.48
N TYR A 233 -5.48 11.76 0.84
CA TYR A 233 -5.46 13.05 1.56
C TYR A 233 -4.18 13.85 1.30
N LEU A 234 -3.01 13.22 1.49
CA LEU A 234 -1.73 13.87 1.23
C LEU A 234 -1.51 14.10 -0.28
N LEU A 235 -2.03 13.22 -1.14
CA LEU A 235 -1.81 13.36 -2.60
C LEU A 235 -2.58 14.56 -3.19
N GLY A 236 -3.81 14.77 -2.73
CA GLY A 236 -4.65 15.89 -3.16
C GLY A 236 -4.32 17.20 -2.43
N CYS A 237 -4.01 17.12 -1.12
CA CYS A 237 -3.99 18.31 -0.26
C CYS A 237 -2.59 18.75 0.22
N ASP A 238 -1.57 17.89 0.24
CA ASP A 238 -0.19 18.30 0.54
C ASP A 238 0.47 18.77 -0.77
N THR A 239 0.15 20.01 -1.13
CA THR A 239 0.50 20.60 -2.43
C THR A 239 1.92 21.18 -2.44
N ASN A 240 2.50 21.46 -1.27
CA ASN A 240 3.90 21.83 -1.15
C ASN A 240 4.85 20.61 -1.03
N MET A 241 4.30 19.41 -0.76
CA MET A 241 4.97 18.11 -0.62
C MET A 241 5.96 18.00 0.55
N ASP A 242 5.70 18.68 1.66
CA ASP A 242 6.51 18.54 2.87
C ASP A 242 6.07 17.37 3.77
N GLY A 243 5.00 16.66 3.40
CA GLY A 243 4.43 15.53 4.11
C GLY A 243 3.35 15.93 5.11
N VAL A 244 2.95 17.20 5.18
CA VAL A 244 1.97 17.73 6.12
C VAL A 244 1.02 18.72 5.45
N VAL A 245 -0.28 18.42 5.48
CA VAL A 245 -1.30 19.39 5.06
C VAL A 245 -1.43 20.50 6.10
N SER A 246 -1.08 21.72 5.71
CA SER A 246 -1.06 22.90 6.57
C SER A 246 -1.30 24.19 5.78
N PHE A 247 -1.26 25.34 6.46
CA PHE A 247 -1.40 26.64 5.78
C PHE A 247 -0.26 26.91 4.77
N ASP A 248 0.86 26.21 4.89
CA ASP A 248 1.99 26.33 3.95
C ASP A 248 1.67 25.70 2.58
N ASP A 249 0.56 24.96 2.45
CA ASP A 249 0.06 24.43 1.18
C ASP A 249 -0.77 25.45 0.38
N ILE A 250 -1.28 26.53 0.99
CA ILE A 250 -2.26 27.41 0.33
C ILE A 250 -1.72 28.00 -0.97
N ASP A 251 -0.49 28.54 -0.96
CA ASP A 251 0.09 29.16 -2.15
C ASP A 251 0.33 28.13 -3.27
N ALA A 252 0.75 26.92 -2.91
CA ALA A 252 0.96 25.82 -3.84
C ALA A 252 -0.38 25.29 -4.40
N PHE A 253 -1.42 25.23 -3.57
CA PHE A 253 -2.77 24.87 -3.98
C PHE A 253 -3.37 25.91 -4.95
N VAL A 254 -3.22 27.21 -4.67
CA VAL A 254 -3.65 28.27 -5.61
C VAL A 254 -2.88 28.18 -6.93
N ALA A 255 -1.59 27.86 -6.91
CA ALA A 255 -0.82 27.62 -8.12
C ALA A 255 -1.40 26.43 -8.91
N CYS A 256 -1.78 25.35 -8.23
CA CYS A 256 -2.45 24.20 -8.83
C CYS A 256 -3.77 24.54 -9.55
N LEU A 257 -4.65 25.35 -8.93
CA LEU A 257 -5.89 25.84 -9.54
C LEU A 257 -5.67 26.61 -10.85
N SER A 258 -4.48 27.21 -11.03
CA SER A 258 -4.10 27.92 -12.25
C SER A 258 -3.36 27.07 -13.29
N GLY A 259 -3.24 25.75 -13.05
CA GLY A 259 -2.48 24.83 -13.88
C GLY A 259 -0.96 24.94 -13.70
N GLN A 260 -0.50 25.56 -12.61
CA GLN A 260 0.91 25.80 -12.28
C GLN A 260 1.32 25.04 -11.02
N CYS A 261 0.80 23.82 -10.83
CA CYS A 261 1.18 22.98 -9.71
C CYS A 261 2.70 22.90 -9.57
N PRO A 262 3.27 23.20 -8.39
CA PRO A 262 4.71 23.05 -8.17
C PRO A 262 5.14 21.62 -8.46
N GLU A 263 6.33 21.42 -9.05
CA GLU A 263 6.90 20.07 -9.09
C GLU A 263 7.36 19.65 -7.69
N ALA A 264 7.44 18.34 -7.45
CA ALA A 264 8.10 17.84 -6.24
C ALA A 264 9.54 18.38 -6.19
N ALA A 265 9.96 18.96 -5.08
CA ALA A 265 11.37 19.25 -4.88
C ALA A 265 12.16 17.92 -4.93
N PRO A 266 13.29 17.85 -5.67
CA PRO A 266 14.07 16.63 -5.84
C PRO A 266 14.70 16.12 -4.53
#